data_AF-A0A946Z1V0-F1
#
_entry.id   AF-A0A946Z1V0-F1
#
_cell.length_a   1.000
_cell.length_b   1.000
_cell.length_c   1.000
_cell.angle_alpha   90.00
_cell.angle_beta   90.00
_cell.angle_gamma   90.00
#
_symmetry.space_group_name_H-M   'P 1'
#
loop_
_entity.id
_entity.type
_entity.pdbx_description
1 polymer ?
#
loop_
_entity_poly.entity_id
_entity_poly.type
_entity_poly.pdbx_seq_one_letter_code
_entity_poly.pdbx_strand_id
1 'polypeptide(L)' 'MQTETIAGIELQFDDEGFLIDPMKWTEDVGAELAGQIDISLTDDHWRVIK' A
#
# COMPACT_ATOMS: atom_id res chain seq x y z
N MET A 1 14.68 6.63 1.88
CA MET A 1 13.67 6.23 2.88
C MET A 1 12.65 7.33 3.01
N GLN A 2 11.38 7.00 2.78
CA GLN A 2 10.25 7.92 2.85
C GLN A 2 9.26 7.45 3.91
N THR A 3 8.54 8.37 4.55
CA THR A 3 7.51 8.05 5.54
C THR A 3 6.22 8.75 5.15
N GLU A 4 5.14 7.98 5.08
CA GLU A 4 3.83 8.46 4.67
C GLU A 4 2.74 7.90 5.57
N THR A 5 1.68 8.68 5.77
CA THR A 5 0.48 8.23 6.47
C THR A 5 -0.55 7.80 5.46
N ILE A 6 -0.87 6.50 5.43
CA ILE A 6 -1.80 5.89 4.49
C ILE A 6 -2.80 5.06 5.29
N ALA A 7 -4.10 5.20 5.02
CA ALA A 7 -5.17 4.58 5.80
C ALA A 7 -5.08 4.84 7.33
N GLY A 8 -4.51 5.98 7.73
CA GLY A 8 -4.28 6.33 9.15
C GLY A 8 -3.10 5.60 9.81
N ILE A 9 -2.30 4.86 9.05
CA ILE A 9 -1.12 4.12 9.51
C ILE A 9 0.14 4.81 8.98
N GLU A 10 1.14 4.98 9.84
CA GLU A 10 2.46 5.46 9.42
C GLU A 10 3.27 4.31 8.80
N LEU A 11 3.53 4.43 7.49
CA LEU A 11 4.28 3.49 6.68
C LEU A 11 5.64 4.07 6.31
N GLN A 12 6.64 3.20 6.24
CA GLN A 12 7.99 3.56 5.81
C GLN A 12 8.33 2.79 4.55
N PHE A 13 8.82 3.51 3.55
CA PHE A 13 9.23 2.97 2.27
C PHE A 13 10.74 3.12 2.10
N ASP A 14 11.37 2.14 1.45
CA ASP A 14 12.77 2.24 1.05
C ASP A 14 12.96 3.19 -0.14
N ASP A 15 14.16 3.26 -0.69
CA ASP A 15 14.48 4.15 -1.82
C ASP A 15 13.89 3.65 -3.15
N GLU A 16 13.40 2.41 -3.20
CA GLU A 16 12.76 1.80 -4.37
C GLU A 16 11.22 1.87 -4.28
N GLY A 17 10.68 2.30 -3.13
CA GLY A 17 9.24 2.42 -2.89
C GLY A 17 8.59 1.17 -2.31
N PHE A 18 9.37 0.21 -1.81
CA PHE A 18 8.83 -0.95 -1.11
C PHE A 18 8.61 -0.67 0.37
N LEU A 19 7.55 -1.26 0.91
CA LEU A 19 7.23 -1.15 2.33
C LEU A 19 8.30 -1.86 3.17
N ILE A 20 8.95 -1.12 4.07
CA ILE A 20 10.02 -1.64 4.94
C ILE A 20 9.48 -2.64 5.96
N ASP A 21 8.31 -2.36 6.54
CA ASP A 21 7.65 -3.22 7.53
C ASP A 21 6.41 -3.88 6.92
N PRO A 22 6.51 -5.11 6.39
CA PRO A 22 5.39 -5.79 5.75
C PRO A 22 4.24 -6.12 6.72
N MET A 23 4.47 -6.12 8.04
CA MET A 23 3.42 -6.38 9.04
C MET A 23 2.43 -5.22 9.16
N LYS A 24 2.79 -4.03 8.66
CA LYS A 24 1.89 -2.88 8.60
C LYS A 24 1.00 -2.87 7.36
N TRP A 25 1.18 -3.82 6.44
CA TRP A 25 0.35 -3.91 5.25
C TRP A 25 -1.08 -4.34 5.61
N THR A 26 -2.07 -3.65 5.06
CA THR A 26 -3.50 -3.98 5.16
C THR A 26 -4.16 -3.79 3.80
N GLU A 27 -5.33 -4.41 3.61
CA GLU A 27 -6.13 -4.20 2.39
C GLU A 27 -6.50 -2.71 2.21
N ASP A 28 -6.75 -1.96 3.29
CA ASP A 28 -7.00 -0.51 3.21
C ASP A 28 -5.79 0.27 2.68
N VAL A 29 -4.57 -0.09 3.11
CA VAL A 29 -3.33 0.50 2.61
C VAL A 29 -3.18 0.24 1.11
N GLY A 30 -3.45 -0.99 0.67
CA GLY A 30 -3.40 -1.35 -0.75
C GLY A 30 -4.40 -0.53 -1.58
N ALA A 31 -5.61 -0.34 -1.08
CA ALA A 31 -6.65 0.45 -1.76
C ALA A 31 -6.26 1.94 -1.89
N GLU A 32 -5.75 2.55 -0.82
CA GLU A 32 -5.32 3.95 -0.84
C GLU A 32 -4.11 4.16 -1.76
N LEU A 33 -3.13 3.24 -1.75
CA LEU A 33 -1.98 3.29 -2.65
C LEU A 33 -2.40 3.18 -4.13
N ALA A 34 -3.33 2.28 -4.45
CA ALA A 34 -3.86 2.17 -5.80
C ALA A 34 -4.63 3.44 -6.21
N GLY A 35 -5.39 4.04 -5.28
CA GLY A 35 -6.11 5.28 -5.51
C GLY A 35 -5.21 6.46 -5.89
N GLN A 36 -3.99 6.53 -5.34
CA GLN A 36 -3.02 7.59 -5.66
C GLN A 36 -2.54 7.56 -7.12
N ILE A 37 -2.64 6.41 -7.78
CA ILE A 37 -2.29 6.22 -9.20
C ILE A 37 -3.55 6.06 -10.08
N ASP A 38 -4.71 6.53 -9.58
CA ASP A 38 -6.01 6.46 -10.25
C ASP A 38 -6.45 5.01 -10.61
N ILE A 39 -6.05 4.02 -9.80
CA ILE A 39 -6.43 2.61 -9.95
C ILE A 39 -7.38 2.20 -8.83
N SER A 40 -8.44 1.48 -9.19
CA SER A 40 -9.29 0.76 -8.23
C SER A 40 -8.96 -0.73 -8.24
N LEU A 41 -8.61 -1.28 -7.07
CA LEU A 41 -8.30 -2.71 -6.94
C LEU A 41 -9.57 -3.54 -7.05
N THR A 42 -9.70 -4.25 -8.17
CA THR A 42 -10.78 -5.22 -8.41
C THR A 42 -10.47 -6.58 -7.77
N ASP A 43 -11.45 -7.49 -7.76
CA ASP A 43 -11.30 -8.85 -7.24
C ASP A 43 -10.11 -9.62 -7.87
N ASP A 44 -9.84 -9.41 -9.15
CA ASP A 44 -8.71 -10.04 -9.84
C ASP A 44 -7.35 -9.54 -9.32
N HIS A 45 -7.24 -8.25 -8.97
CA HIS A 45 -6.03 -7.71 -8.36
C HIS A 45 -5.84 -8.29 -6.95
N TRP A 46 -6.91 -8.31 -6.16
CA TRP A 46 -6.90 -8.87 -4.81
C TRP A 46 -6.55 -10.35 -4.77
N ARG A 47 -6.90 -11.11 -5.82
CA ARG A 47 -6.53 -12.54 -5.94
C ARG A 47 -5.02 -12.77 -6.00
N VAL A 48 -4.23 -11.80 -6.47
CA VAL A 48 -2.77 -11.89 -6.57
C VAL A 48 -2.09 -11.28 -5.34
N ILE A 49 -2.71 -10.27 -4.74
CA ILE A 49 -2.14 -9.53 -3.60
C ILE A 49 -2.28 -10.28 -2.27
N LYS A 50 -3.37 -11.04 -2.08
CA LYS A 50 -3.58 -11.90 -0.90
C LYS A 50 -2.70 -13.14 -0.94
#